data_AF-A0A511HMZ0-F1
#
_entry.id   AF-A0A511HMZ0-F1
#
_cell.length_a   1.000
_cell.length_b   1.000
_cell.length_c   1.000
_cell.angle_alpha   90.00
_cell.angle_beta   90.00
_cell.angle_gamma   90.00
#
_symmetry.space_group_name_H-M   'P 1'
#
loop_
_entity.id
_entity.type
_entity.pdbx_description
1 polymer ?
#
loop_
_entity_poly.entity_id
_entity_poly.type
_entity_poly.pdbx_seq_one_letter_code
_entity_poly.pdbx_strand_id
1 'polypeptide(L)'
;MSGRQRAKTVVRLEEARQSTPTQRAPTPPVEPDPLYGVVLLKTAMELKRRQDGTVEDILRGVLARMRIPEAEFFAYLEQQGGLLQALGMRGR
;
A
#
# COMPACT_ATOMS: atom_id res chain seq x y z
N MET A 1 -51.18 -30.18 -13.15
CA MET A 1 -50.09 -29.18 -13.10
C MET A 1 -48.98 -29.74 -12.21
N SER A 2 -47.90 -30.27 -12.81
CA SER A 2 -46.86 -31.02 -12.09
C SER A 2 -45.62 -30.14 -11.88
N GLY A 3 -45.43 -29.67 -10.64
CA GLY A 3 -44.31 -28.82 -10.24
C GLY A 3 -43.06 -29.65 -9.97
N ARG A 4 -42.14 -29.68 -10.93
CA ARG A 4 -40.88 -30.43 -10.86
C ARG A 4 -39.87 -29.65 -9.98
N GLN A 5 -39.71 -30.07 -8.73
CA GLN A 5 -38.75 -29.50 -7.78
C GLN A 5 -37.31 -29.83 -8.26
N ARG A 6 -36.50 -28.82 -8.57
CA ARG A 6 -35.08 -28.99 -8.94
C ARG A 6 -34.24 -29.15 -7.68
N ALA A 7 -33.56 -30.29 -7.53
CA ALA A 7 -32.58 -30.53 -6.47
C ALA A 7 -31.37 -29.60 -6.65
N LYS A 8 -30.92 -28.95 -5.56
CA LYS A 8 -29.73 -28.11 -5.52
C LYS A 8 -28.52 -28.97 -5.14
N THR A 9 -27.62 -29.20 -6.09
CA THR A 9 -26.34 -29.90 -5.84
C THR A 9 -25.40 -28.96 -5.11
N VAL A 10 -25.04 -29.31 -3.87
CA VAL A 10 -24.00 -28.61 -3.10
C VAL A 10 -22.66 -29.22 -3.47
N VAL A 11 -21.81 -28.47 -4.19
CA VAL A 11 -20.45 -28.88 -4.49
C VAL A 11 -19.56 -28.51 -3.30
N ARG A 12 -18.99 -29.53 -2.63
CA ARG A 12 -17.91 -29.31 -1.65
C ARG A 12 -16.67 -28.89 -2.42
N LEU A 13 -16.24 -27.66 -2.20
CA LEU A 13 -14.99 -27.14 -2.72
C LEU A 13 -13.87 -27.67 -1.82
N GLU A 14 -13.09 -28.63 -2.32
CA GLU A 14 -11.90 -29.11 -1.61
C GLU A 14 -10.86 -27.98 -1.53
N GLU A 15 -10.31 -27.77 -0.34
CA GLU A 15 -9.28 -26.79 -0.07
C GLU A 15 -7.99 -27.17 -0.81
N ALA A 16 -7.70 -26.43 -1.89
CA ALA A 16 -6.42 -26.48 -2.55
C ALA A 16 -5.34 -26.08 -1.54
N ARG A 17 -4.49 -27.04 -1.16
CA ARG A 17 -3.30 -26.82 -0.35
C ARG A 17 -2.36 -25.86 -1.09
N GLN A 18 -2.48 -24.57 -0.82
CA GLN A 18 -1.53 -23.58 -1.26
C GLN A 18 -0.29 -23.64 -0.37
N SER A 19 0.82 -24.03 -0.99
CA SER A 19 2.17 -23.96 -0.49
C SER A 19 2.42 -22.62 0.18
N THR A 20 2.77 -22.65 1.46
CA THR A 20 3.10 -21.46 2.27
C THR A 20 4.27 -20.69 1.65
N PRO A 21 4.11 -19.40 1.29
CA PRO A 21 5.27 -18.53 1.22
C PRO A 21 5.78 -18.33 2.65
N THR A 22 7.11 -18.40 2.82
CA THR A 22 7.77 -18.05 4.09
C THR A 22 7.21 -16.72 4.59
N GLN A 23 6.39 -16.79 5.63
CA GLN A 23 5.85 -15.64 6.33
C GLN A 23 7.06 -15.00 7.03
N ARG A 24 7.60 -13.92 6.45
CA ARG A 24 8.42 -13.00 7.24
C ARG A 24 7.55 -12.60 8.44
N ALA A 25 8.09 -12.79 9.63
CA ALA A 25 7.43 -12.38 10.87
C ALA A 25 6.88 -10.95 10.70
N PRO A 26 5.63 -10.69 11.10
CA PRO A 26 5.06 -9.35 11.00
C PRO A 26 5.97 -8.42 11.81
N THR A 27 6.59 -7.46 11.13
CA THR A 27 7.27 -6.35 11.79
C THR A 27 6.22 -5.71 12.71
N PRO A 28 6.52 -5.49 14.00
CA PRO A 28 5.55 -4.86 14.88
C PRO A 28 5.10 -3.55 14.24
N PRO A 29 3.79 -3.22 14.24
CA PRO A 29 3.31 -1.98 13.67
C PRO A 29 4.03 -0.85 14.39
N VAL A 30 4.97 -0.21 13.69
CA VAL A 30 5.56 1.03 14.16
C VAL A 30 4.41 2.01 14.19
N GLU A 31 4.06 2.52 15.37
CA GLU A 31 3.03 3.53 15.48
C GLU A 31 3.47 4.71 14.59
N PRO A 32 2.77 4.94 13.47
CA PRO A 32 3.30 5.85 12.47
C PRO A 32 3.23 7.26 13.02
N ASP A 33 4.32 8.02 12.83
CA ASP A 33 4.32 9.45 13.14
C ASP A 33 3.12 10.09 12.42
N PRO A 34 2.19 10.76 13.14
CA PRO A 34 1.03 11.41 12.53
C PRO A 34 1.43 12.40 11.42
N LEU A 35 2.67 12.92 11.44
CA LEU A 35 3.21 13.77 10.38
C LEU A 35 3.35 13.05 9.04
N TYR A 36 3.41 11.72 9.00
CA TYR A 36 3.56 10.98 7.75
C TYR A 36 2.33 11.10 6.84
N GLY A 37 1.13 11.14 7.43
CA GLY A 37 -0.09 11.49 6.67
C GLY A 37 -0.04 12.90 6.10
N VAL A 38 0.54 13.85 6.86
CA VAL A 38 0.71 15.25 6.43
C VAL A 38 1.73 15.36 5.28
N VAL A 39 2.80 14.57 5.30
CA VAL A 39 3.77 14.48 4.20
C VAL A 39 3.08 14.02 2.92
N LEU A 40 2.29 12.94 2.98
CA LEU A 40 1.53 12.44 1.82
C LEU A 40 0.57 13.50 1.29
N LEU A 41 -0.16 14.18 2.17
CA LEU A 41 -1.08 15.25 1.78
C LEU A 41 -0.35 16.41 1.10
N LYS A 42 0.76 16.90 1.67
CA LYS A 42 1.56 17.98 1.07
C LYS A 42 2.16 17.57 -0.27
N THR A 43 2.61 16.33 -0.39
CA THR A 43 3.12 15.75 -1.65
C THR A 43 2.02 15.75 -2.72
N ALA A 44 0.80 15.30 -2.38
CA ALA A 44 -0.35 15.34 -3.28
C ALA A 44 -0.73 16.77 -3.70
N MET A 45 -0.67 17.74 -2.76
CA MET A 45 -0.90 19.15 -3.09
C MET A 45 0.15 19.71 -4.04
N GLU A 46 1.42 19.33 -3.87
CA GLU A 46 2.50 19.81 -4.72
C GLU A 46 2.43 19.19 -6.13
N LEU A 47 2.11 17.89 -6.22
CA LEU A 47 1.83 17.20 -7.49
C LEU A 47 0.68 17.84 -8.26
N LYS A 48 -0.35 18.35 -7.56
CA LYS A 48 -1.44 19.09 -8.20
C LYS A 48 -1.02 20.47 -8.71
N ARG A 49 0.00 21.09 -8.09
CA ARG A 49 0.46 22.45 -8.40
C ARG A 49 1.52 22.49 -9.49
N ARG A 50 2.43 21.52 -9.50
CA ARG A 50 3.53 21.44 -10.47
C ARG A 50 3.10 20.65 -11.70
N GLN A 51 3.67 21.03 -12.84
CA GLN A 51 3.49 20.29 -14.11
C GLN A 51 4.76 19.48 -14.45
N ASP A 52 5.79 19.61 -13.64
CA ASP A 52 7.15 19.10 -13.83
C ASP A 52 7.70 18.44 -12.55
N GLY A 53 8.66 17.54 -12.74
CA GLY A 53 9.32 16.78 -11.66
C GLY A 53 8.70 15.39 -11.41
N THR A 54 9.48 14.51 -10.79
CA THR A 54 8.98 13.17 -10.42
C THR A 54 8.32 13.20 -9.04
N VAL A 55 7.50 12.18 -8.77
CA VAL A 55 6.89 11.98 -7.45
C VAL A 55 7.96 11.87 -6.37
N GLU A 56 9.08 11.19 -6.66
CA GLU A 56 10.20 11.07 -5.73
C GLU A 56 10.84 12.41 -5.40
N ASP A 57 11.11 13.25 -6.40
CA ASP A 57 11.74 14.56 -6.19
C ASP A 57 10.86 15.48 -5.33
N ILE A 58 9.56 15.47 -5.61
CA ILE A 58 8.58 16.24 -4.84
C ILE A 58 8.51 15.73 -3.41
N LEU A 59 8.45 14.40 -3.22
CA LEU A 59 8.39 13.78 -1.91
C LEU A 59 9.64 14.10 -1.07
N ARG A 60 10.85 13.95 -1.65
CA ARG A 60 12.11 14.34 -1.00
C ARG A 60 12.12 15.81 -0.59
N GLY A 61 11.63 16.69 -1.47
CA GLY A 61 11.51 18.11 -1.17
C GLY A 61 10.57 18.41 0.00
N VAL A 62 9.46 17.66 0.13
CA VAL A 62 8.54 17.79 1.27
C VAL A 62 9.18 17.28 2.55
N LEU A 63 9.80 16.10 2.51
CA LEU A 63 10.49 15.49 3.66
C LEU A 63 11.60 16.41 4.20
N ALA A 64 12.43 16.98 3.32
CA ALA A 64 13.48 17.92 3.70
C ALA A 64 12.93 19.19 4.39
N ARG A 65 11.84 19.78 3.87
CA ARG A 65 11.20 20.95 4.48
C ARG A 65 10.60 20.66 5.85
N MET A 66 10.12 19.43 6.05
CA MET A 66 9.55 18.98 7.32
C MET A 66 10.61 18.41 8.28
N ARG A 67 11.87 18.28 7.83
CA ARG A 67 12.98 17.66 8.57
C ARG A 67 12.69 16.21 8.97
N ILE A 68 12.00 15.48 8.10
CA ILE A 68 11.69 14.06 8.30
C ILE A 68 12.75 13.20 7.60
N PRO A 69 13.35 12.21 8.29
CA PRO A 69 14.32 11.30 7.67
C PRO A 69 13.69 10.48 6.54
N GLU A 70 14.31 10.51 5.36
CA GLU A 70 13.83 9.78 4.18
C GLU A 70 13.72 8.27 4.44
N ALA A 71 14.75 7.67 5.05
CA ALA A 71 14.81 6.24 5.29
C ALA A 71 13.66 5.74 6.17
N GLU A 72 13.31 6.48 7.23
CA GLU A 72 12.22 6.12 8.14
C GLU A 72 10.86 6.23 7.44
N PHE A 73 10.68 7.29 6.66
CA PHE A 73 9.45 7.47 5.90
C PHE A 73 9.27 6.39 4.83
N PHE A 74 10.34 6.02 4.11
CA PHE A 74 10.28 4.94 3.12
C PHE A 74 10.03 3.58 3.75
N ALA A 75 10.66 3.28 4.89
CA ALA A 75 10.39 2.06 5.66
C ALA A 75 8.90 1.99 6.10
N TYR A 76 8.32 3.13 6.51
CA TYR A 76 6.89 3.22 6.78
C TYR A 76 6.06 2.92 5.52
N LEU A 77 6.38 3.52 4.36
CA LEU A 77 5.64 3.28 3.13
C LEU A 77 5.72 1.83 2.65
N GLU A 78 6.85 1.16 2.86
CA GLU A 78 7.01 -0.28 2.58
C GLU A 78 6.05 -1.14 3.41
N GLN A 79 5.78 -0.74 4.66
CA GLN A 79 4.83 -1.41 5.54
C GLN A 79 3.36 -1.17 5.14
N GLN A 80 3.05 -0.08 4.43
CA GLN A 80 1.69 0.27 3.99
C GLN A 80 1.17 -0.53 2.77
N GLY A 81 1.72 -1.72 2.51
CA GLY A 81 1.07 -2.75 1.69
C GLY A 81 0.90 -2.43 0.20
N GLY A 82 1.77 -1.60 -0.39
CA GLY A 82 1.72 -1.32 -1.84
C GLY A 82 1.79 0.15 -2.22
N LEU A 83 1.82 1.06 -1.24
CA LEU A 83 1.79 2.50 -1.48
C LEU A 83 2.98 2.99 -2.31
N LEU A 84 4.17 2.39 -2.16
CA LEU A 84 5.32 2.69 -3.02
C LEU A 84 5.08 2.31 -4.48
N GLN A 85 4.42 1.17 -4.75
CA GLN A 85 4.03 0.79 -6.10
C GLN A 85 3.00 1.77 -6.67
N ALA A 86 2.02 2.18 -5.87
CA ALA A 86 1.00 3.13 -6.28
C ALA A 86 1.58 4.52 -6.61
N LEU A 87 2.67 4.90 -5.94
CA LEU A 87 3.42 6.12 -6.23
C LEU A 87 4.40 5.96 -7.42
N GLY A 88 4.49 4.77 -8.03
CA GLY A 88 5.45 4.48 -9.10
C GLY A 88 6.91 4.32 -8.64
N MET A 89 7.13 4.27 -7.33
CA MET A 89 8.46 4.34 -6.71
C MET A 89 9.12 2.98 -6.49
N ARG A 90 8.39 1.88 -6.68
CA ARG A 90 8.93 0.52 -6.54
C ARG A 90 9.16 -0.09 -7.93
N GLY A 91 10.36 0.16 -8.47
CA GLY A 91 10.76 -0.39 -9.76
C GLY A 91 11.92 0.35 -10.42
N ARG A 92 13.10 0.33 -9.78
CA ARG A 92 14.43 0.25 -10.42
C ARG A 92 15.36 -0.54 -9.53
#